data_AF-A0A4V4MIE7-F1
#
_entry.id   AF-A0A4V4MIE7-F1
#
_cell.length_a   1.000
_cell.length_b   1.000
_cell.length_c   1.000
_cell.angle_alpha   90.00
_cell.angle_beta   90.00
_cell.angle_gamma   90.00
#
_symmetry.space_group_name_H-M   'P 1'
#
loop_
_entity.id
_entity.type
_entity.pdbx_description
1 polymer ?
#
loop_
_entity_poly.entity_id
_entity_poly.type
_entity_poly.pdbx_seq_one_letter_code
_entity_poly.pdbx_strand_id
1 'polypeptide(L)'
;MKWMVHPITSFKMIVITVIAYFNWRIFTPGVFNPFEPLLLLSNPVPRHPEDPEGTVRYAKSYKDILFVLFYVVVFSFTRQFITIYLLRPLAYKLGVRKEAKVLRFLEQAYTFIYFSFSGAIGYPHWDMKPHIKLYYLLQTSYWLQQMLVLILGLEKPRKDFNELIMHHIVTLWLVLWSYLINLSMIGNAIFVTMDVSDIFLALAKCFNYVRPGHWVGNFIFGFFILVWSYMRHWLNLRILWSVWYEFDLIPSEARRWWTPDGVWMLLNLFWYFLIWRILIRALLYNHLADERSDDEEEEEENDKNK
;
A
#
# COMPACT_ATOMS: atom_id res chain seq x y z
N MET A 1 -8.19 25.37 13.22
CA MET A 1 -7.97 24.49 12.04
C MET A 1 -9.27 24.15 11.30
N LYS A 2 -10.17 25.12 11.07
CA LYS A 2 -11.50 24.87 10.46
C LYS A 2 -11.43 24.31 9.03
N TRP A 3 -10.37 24.65 8.29
CA TRP A 3 -10.18 24.20 6.91
C TRP A 3 -9.96 22.68 6.80
N MET A 4 -9.33 22.03 7.78
CA MET A 4 -9.07 20.59 7.77
C MET A 4 -10.33 19.73 7.96
N VAL A 5 -11.40 20.33 8.52
CA VAL A 5 -12.62 19.62 8.92
C VAL A 5 -13.81 20.01 8.06
N HIS A 6 -13.89 21.27 7.62
CA HIS A 6 -14.98 21.76 6.78
C HIS A 6 -14.53 21.93 5.33
N PRO A 7 -15.12 21.19 4.37
CA PRO A 7 -14.66 21.17 2.98
C PRO A 7 -14.75 22.53 2.29
N ILE A 8 -15.77 23.34 2.60
CA ILE A 8 -15.97 24.67 2.01
C ILE A 8 -14.79 25.61 2.30
N THR A 9 -14.18 25.51 3.49
CA THR A 9 -13.05 26.37 3.87
C THR A 9 -11.78 25.99 3.11
N SER A 10 -11.44 24.70 2.99
CA SER A 10 -10.30 24.26 2.16
C SER A 10 -10.53 24.56 0.69
N PHE A 11 -11.77 24.39 0.20
CA PHE A 11 -12.13 24.74 -1.17
C PHE A 11 -11.89 26.23 -1.47
N LYS A 12 -12.32 27.13 -0.58
CA LYS A 12 -12.04 28.57 -0.72
C LYS A 12 -10.54 28.86 -0.80
N MET A 13 -9.71 28.22 0.02
CA MET A 13 -8.26 28.39 -0.01
C MET A 13 -7.66 27.95 -1.35
N ILE A 14 -8.07 26.78 -1.86
CA ILE A 14 -7.63 26.27 -3.17
C ILE A 14 -8.01 27.25 -4.28
N VAL A 15 -9.27 27.71 -4.31
CA VAL A 15 -9.77 28.65 -5.32
C VAL A 15 -9.02 29.98 -5.28
N ILE A 16 -8.78 30.54 -4.08
CA ILE A 16 -8.03 31.79 -3.92
C ILE A 16 -6.60 31.63 -4.47
N THR A 17 -5.90 30.54 -4.15
CA THR A 17 -4.53 30.30 -4.66
C THR A 17 -4.50 30.15 -6.18
N VAL A 18 -5.46 29.43 -6.76
CA VAL A 18 -5.56 29.26 -8.22
C VAL A 18 -5.87 30.58 -8.92
N ILE A 19 -6.81 31.38 -8.39
CA ILE A 19 -7.13 32.71 -8.93
C ILE A 19 -5.90 33.63 -8.81
N ALA A 20 -5.19 33.62 -7.68
CA ALA A 20 -3.99 34.42 -7.49
C ALA A 20 -2.88 34.04 -8.50
N TYR A 21 -2.68 32.75 -8.77
CA TYR A 21 -1.75 32.27 -9.79
C TYR A 21 -2.10 32.81 -11.19
N PHE A 22 -3.36 32.71 -11.62
CA PHE A 22 -3.79 33.19 -12.93
C PHE A 22 -3.76 34.71 -13.05
N ASN A 23 -4.20 35.43 -12.02
CA ASN A 23 -4.13 36.89 -11.98
C ASN A 23 -2.68 37.36 -12.10
N TRP A 24 -1.74 36.77 -11.34
CA TRP A 24 -0.32 37.13 -11.47
C TRP A 24 0.16 36.90 -12.90
N ARG A 25 -0.14 35.73 -13.48
CA ARG A 25 0.27 35.41 -14.85
C ARG A 25 -0.26 36.39 -15.90
N ILE A 26 -1.46 36.93 -15.71
CA ILE A 26 -2.09 37.89 -16.63
C ILE A 26 -1.51 39.31 -16.46
N PHE A 27 -1.36 39.77 -15.21
CA PHE A 27 -1.02 41.17 -14.93
C PHE A 27 0.50 41.42 -14.86
N THR A 28 1.33 40.40 -14.67
CA THR A 28 2.80 40.53 -14.60
C THR A 28 3.51 39.52 -15.53
N PRO A 29 3.26 39.59 -16.86
CA PRO A 29 3.87 38.67 -17.82
C PRO A 29 5.41 38.79 -17.81
N GLY A 30 6.10 37.65 -17.86
CA GLY A 30 7.58 37.59 -17.88
C GLY A 30 8.25 37.69 -16.51
N VAL A 31 7.50 37.95 -15.45
CA VAL A 31 8.01 37.96 -14.07
C VAL A 31 7.75 36.61 -13.39
N PHE A 32 8.67 36.16 -12.54
CA PHE A 32 8.50 34.94 -11.75
C PHE A 32 7.18 34.96 -10.98
N ASN A 33 6.42 33.85 -11.04
CA ASN A 33 5.14 33.74 -10.37
C ASN A 33 5.33 33.14 -8.95
N PRO A 34 5.04 33.90 -7.88
CA PRO A 34 5.27 33.44 -6.52
C PRO A 34 4.35 32.28 -6.10
N PHE A 35 3.23 32.07 -6.81
CA PHE A 35 2.28 30.97 -6.55
C PHE A 35 2.62 29.69 -7.33
N GLU A 36 3.53 29.76 -8.30
CA GLU A 36 3.91 28.61 -9.12
C GLU A 36 4.44 27.42 -8.31
N PRO A 37 5.32 27.59 -7.30
CA PRO A 37 5.79 26.47 -6.48
C PRO A 37 4.71 25.79 -5.63
N LEU A 38 3.54 26.42 -5.43
CA LEU A 38 2.41 25.80 -4.70
C LEU A 38 1.66 24.83 -5.62
N LEU A 39 1.56 25.14 -6.91
CA LEU A 39 0.71 24.41 -7.86
C LEU A 39 1.48 23.41 -8.71
N LEU A 40 2.75 23.72 -9.04
CA LEU A 40 3.57 22.99 -10.02
C LEU A 40 4.91 22.53 -9.43
N LEU A 41 5.48 21.46 -10.02
CA LEU A 41 6.80 20.96 -9.66
C LEU A 41 7.90 21.98 -9.99
N SER A 42 8.82 22.17 -9.06
CA SER A 42 9.90 23.16 -9.17
C SER A 42 11.24 22.51 -9.55
N ASN A 43 12.15 23.31 -10.12
CA ASN A 43 13.54 22.94 -10.44
C ASN A 43 13.68 21.83 -11.50
N PRO A 44 13.20 22.09 -12.74
CA PRO A 44 13.53 21.21 -13.85
C PRO A 44 15.05 21.22 -14.09
N VAL A 45 15.62 20.03 -14.25
CA VAL A 45 17.02 19.83 -14.62
C VAL A 45 17.15 20.03 -16.14
N PRO A 46 18.14 20.81 -16.61
CA PRO A 46 18.42 20.92 -18.03
C PRO A 46 18.58 19.55 -18.67
N ARG A 47 17.95 19.34 -19.84
CA ARG A 47 18.11 18.09 -20.58
C ARG A 47 19.56 17.92 -21.01
N HIS A 48 20.01 16.67 -21.07
CA HIS A 48 21.33 16.37 -21.57
C HIS A 48 21.41 16.75 -23.06
N PRO A 49 22.51 17.35 -23.54
CA PRO A 49 22.64 17.76 -24.95
C PRO A 49 22.45 16.61 -25.95
N GLU A 50 22.78 15.38 -25.54
CA GLU A 50 22.66 14.17 -26.37
C GLU A 50 21.27 13.52 -26.34
N ASP A 51 20.36 13.98 -25.46
CA ASP A 51 18.96 13.52 -25.41
C ASP A 51 18.00 14.70 -25.18
N PRO A 52 17.83 15.59 -26.18
CA PRO A 52 16.99 16.78 -26.06
C PRO A 52 15.48 16.48 -26.02
N GLU A 53 15.07 15.27 -26.41
CA GLU A 53 13.67 14.81 -26.35
C GLU A 53 13.34 13.98 -25.09
N GLY A 54 14.34 13.64 -24.28
CA GLY A 54 14.17 12.91 -23.04
C GLY A 54 13.20 13.56 -22.04
N THR A 55 12.64 12.73 -21.16
CA THR A 55 11.73 13.18 -20.10
C THR A 55 12.41 14.20 -19.19
N VAL A 56 11.70 15.31 -18.92
CA VAL A 56 12.22 16.36 -18.02
C VAL A 56 12.37 15.77 -16.63
N ARG A 57 13.58 15.87 -16.08
CA ARG A 57 13.89 15.45 -14.72
C ARG A 57 13.80 16.66 -13.80
N TYR A 58 13.51 16.44 -12.52
CA TYR A 58 13.42 17.51 -11.52
C TYR A 58 14.39 17.23 -10.38
N ALA A 59 15.13 18.26 -9.96
CA ALA A 59 16.02 18.19 -8.81
C ALA A 59 15.27 18.60 -7.53
N LYS A 60 15.75 18.10 -6.39
CA LYS A 60 15.18 18.44 -5.07
C LYS A 60 15.44 19.89 -4.70
N SER A 61 14.51 20.52 -3.97
CA SER A 61 14.64 21.90 -3.50
C SER A 61 13.73 22.24 -2.33
N TYR A 62 14.05 23.32 -1.61
CA TYR A 62 13.18 23.86 -0.57
C TYR A 62 11.80 24.30 -1.09
N LYS A 63 11.67 24.61 -2.38
CA LYS A 63 10.38 24.91 -3.02
C LYS A 63 9.40 23.72 -2.97
N ASP A 64 9.91 22.49 -2.86
CA ASP A 64 9.08 21.29 -2.75
C ASP A 64 8.24 21.30 -1.45
N ILE A 65 8.71 21.99 -0.41
CA ILE A 65 7.95 22.18 0.84
C ILE A 65 6.67 22.98 0.58
N LEU A 66 6.72 24.01 -0.27
CA LEU A 66 5.54 24.82 -0.61
C LEU A 66 4.51 23.98 -1.37
N PHE A 67 4.97 23.16 -2.31
CA PHE A 67 4.13 22.21 -3.04
C PHE A 67 3.44 21.24 -2.06
N VAL A 68 4.20 20.61 -1.15
CA VAL A 68 3.65 19.69 -0.15
C VAL A 68 2.61 20.39 0.74
N LEU A 69 2.93 21.58 1.26
CA LEU A 69 2.02 22.33 2.13
C LEU A 69 0.71 22.72 1.43
N PHE A 70 0.76 23.10 0.16
CA PHE A 70 -0.44 23.36 -0.62
C PHE A 70 -1.27 22.09 -0.83
N TYR A 71 -0.64 20.97 -1.18
CA TYR A 71 -1.35 19.72 -1.39
C TYR A 71 -1.92 19.11 -0.10
N VAL A 72 -1.39 19.45 1.09
CA VAL A 72 -2.08 19.15 2.37
C VAL A 72 -3.47 19.80 2.42
N VAL A 73 -3.63 21.02 1.91
CA VAL A 73 -4.93 21.70 1.82
C VAL A 73 -5.83 20.99 0.80
N VAL A 74 -5.27 20.60 -0.35
CA VAL A 74 -5.99 19.83 -1.39
C VAL A 74 -6.47 18.49 -0.84
N PHE A 75 -5.61 17.71 -0.19
CA PHE A 75 -5.99 16.42 0.41
C PHE A 75 -6.96 16.57 1.58
N SER A 76 -6.89 17.67 2.33
CA SER A 76 -7.89 17.97 3.36
C SER A 76 -9.26 18.21 2.76
N PHE A 77 -9.36 18.97 1.66
CA PHE A 77 -10.60 19.11 0.91
C PHE A 77 -11.10 17.77 0.37
N THR A 78 -10.26 17.03 -0.35
CA THR A 78 -10.61 15.75 -0.97
C THR A 78 -11.09 14.73 0.08
N ARG A 79 -10.39 14.63 1.22
CA ARG A 79 -10.80 13.79 2.34
C ARG A 79 -12.19 14.15 2.84
N GLN A 80 -12.41 15.40 3.22
CA GLN A 80 -13.69 15.81 3.79
C GLN A 80 -14.84 15.72 2.78
N PHE A 81 -14.57 16.02 1.51
CA PHE A 81 -15.58 15.89 0.45
C PHE A 81 -16.01 14.43 0.29
N ILE A 82 -15.06 13.51 0.16
CA ILE A 82 -15.33 12.09 -0.03
C ILE A 82 -15.98 11.48 1.22
N THR A 83 -15.48 11.78 2.42
CA THR A 83 -16.02 11.18 3.66
C THR A 83 -17.44 11.65 3.94
N ILE A 84 -17.73 12.95 3.81
CA ILE A 84 -19.02 13.53 4.17
C ILE A 84 -20.08 13.25 3.10
N TYR A 85 -19.75 13.49 1.82
CA TYR A 85 -20.77 13.46 0.76
C TYR A 85 -20.89 12.11 0.05
N LEU A 86 -19.86 11.25 0.10
CA LEU A 86 -19.90 9.94 -0.56
C LEU A 86 -19.95 8.78 0.43
N LEU A 87 -18.99 8.70 1.35
CA LEU A 87 -18.81 7.52 2.20
C LEU A 87 -19.79 7.45 3.38
N ARG A 88 -20.18 8.58 3.97
CA ARG A 88 -21.13 8.61 5.09
C ARG A 88 -22.55 8.18 4.69
N PRO A 89 -23.13 8.67 3.59
CA PRO A 89 -24.39 8.12 3.08
C PRO A 89 -24.29 6.63 2.76
N LEU A 90 -23.16 6.17 2.20
CA LEU A 90 -22.90 4.76 1.93
C LEU A 90 -22.85 3.94 3.22
N ALA A 91 -22.18 4.41 4.28
CA ALA A 91 -22.07 3.74 5.57
C ALA A 91 -23.46 3.44 6.18
N TYR A 92 -24.36 4.42 6.17
CA TYR A 92 -25.72 4.24 6.67
C TYR A 92 -26.54 3.31 5.77
N LYS A 93 -26.40 3.39 4.44
CA LYS A 93 -27.06 2.47 3.50
C LYS A 93 -26.60 1.01 3.69
N LEU A 94 -25.35 0.81 4.09
CA LEU A 94 -24.77 -0.50 4.44
C LEU A 94 -25.09 -0.97 5.86
N GLY A 95 -25.85 -0.18 6.64
CA GLY A 95 -26.34 -0.58 7.97
C GLY A 95 -25.44 -0.23 9.15
N VAL A 96 -24.38 0.57 8.98
CA VAL A 96 -23.55 1.07 10.09
C VAL A 96 -24.30 2.19 10.81
N ARG A 97 -24.72 1.97 12.05
CA ARG A 97 -25.59 2.92 12.78
C ARG A 97 -24.93 3.64 13.96
N LYS A 98 -23.97 3.02 14.66
CA LYS A 98 -23.25 3.65 15.78
C LYS A 98 -22.27 4.70 15.23
N GLU A 99 -22.33 5.95 15.69
CA GLU A 99 -21.52 7.06 15.14
C GLU A 99 -20.00 6.80 15.25
N ALA A 100 -19.53 6.24 16.37
CA ALA A 100 -18.13 5.82 16.52
C ALA A 100 -17.69 4.81 15.44
N LYS A 101 -18.58 3.88 15.07
CA LYS A 101 -18.33 2.89 14.00
C LYS A 101 -18.42 3.52 12.61
N VAL A 102 -19.29 4.51 12.42
CA VAL A 102 -19.38 5.31 11.18
C VAL A 102 -18.05 6.04 10.96
N LEU A 103 -17.54 6.75 11.97
CA LEU A 103 -16.27 7.48 11.86
C LEU A 103 -15.09 6.55 11.49
N ARG A 104 -15.01 5.36 12.12
CA ARG A 104 -14.00 4.33 11.76
C ARG A 104 -14.17 3.83 10.32
N PHE A 105 -15.41 3.58 9.89
CA PHE A 105 -15.70 3.19 8.50
C PHE A 105 -15.26 4.26 7.50
N LEU A 106 -15.51 5.54 7.77
CA LEU A 106 -15.12 6.65 6.90
C LEU A 106 -13.61 6.77 6.73
N GLU A 107 -12.86 6.58 7.81
CA GLU A 107 -11.40 6.63 7.79
C GLU A 107 -10.80 5.51 6.93
N GLN A 108 -11.27 4.28 7.09
CA GLN A 108 -10.79 3.12 6.32
C GLN A 108 -11.23 3.18 4.85
N ALA A 109 -12.47 3.58 4.58
CA ALA A 109 -12.99 3.67 3.22
C ALA A 109 -12.35 4.82 2.42
N TYR A 110 -12.01 5.95 3.05
CA TYR A 110 -11.22 7.01 2.40
C TYR A 110 -9.81 6.53 2.04
N THR A 111 -9.18 5.78 2.94
CA THR A 111 -7.83 5.20 2.75
C THR A 111 -7.82 4.20 1.58
N PHE A 112 -8.84 3.35 1.49
CA PHE A 112 -9.07 2.46 0.35
C PHE A 112 -9.19 3.21 -0.99
N ILE A 113 -10.00 4.28 -1.04
CA ILE A 113 -10.18 5.10 -2.26
C ILE A 113 -8.86 5.75 -2.66
N TYR A 114 -8.16 6.37 -1.70
CA TYR A 114 -6.89 7.04 -1.96
C TYR A 114 -5.86 6.09 -2.57
N PHE A 115 -5.66 4.91 -1.97
CA PHE A 115 -4.69 3.93 -2.48
C PHE A 115 -5.09 3.31 -3.82
N SER A 116 -6.39 3.14 -4.08
CA SER A 116 -6.90 2.62 -5.35
C SER A 116 -6.59 3.55 -6.53
N PHE A 117 -6.71 4.87 -6.33
CA PHE A 117 -6.43 5.86 -7.38
C PHE A 117 -4.94 6.24 -7.47
N SER A 118 -4.25 6.41 -6.34
CA SER A 118 -2.81 6.72 -6.35
C SER A 118 -1.98 5.58 -6.94
N GLY A 119 -2.47 4.34 -6.80
CA GLY A 119 -1.83 3.15 -7.35
C GLY A 119 -1.96 2.98 -8.87
N ALA A 120 -2.85 3.71 -9.54
CA ALA A 120 -3.11 3.52 -10.98
C ALA A 120 -2.24 4.38 -11.90
N ILE A 121 -1.54 5.41 -11.38
CA ILE A 121 -0.83 6.41 -12.20
C ILE A 121 0.61 5.95 -12.52
N GLY A 122 0.92 5.63 -13.80
CA GLY A 122 2.30 5.63 -14.35
C GLY A 122 3.05 4.28 -14.53
N TYR A 123 2.40 3.25 -15.09
CA TYR A 123 2.95 1.88 -15.35
C TYR A 123 3.29 1.63 -16.86
N PRO A 124 4.41 0.95 -17.33
CA PRO A 124 5.59 0.31 -16.69
C PRO A 124 7.06 0.50 -17.23
N HIS A 125 8.14 -0.13 -16.64
CA HIS A 125 9.61 -0.20 -16.97
C HIS A 125 10.72 -0.69 -15.87
N TRP A 126 12.04 -0.90 -16.26
CA TRP A 126 13.28 -1.52 -15.62
C TRP A 126 14.32 -0.78 -14.73
N ASP A 127 14.36 0.55 -14.67
CA ASP A 127 14.80 1.25 -13.44
C ASP A 127 13.75 0.86 -12.37
N MET A 128 13.89 1.09 -11.06
CA MET A 128 12.77 0.77 -10.14
C MET A 128 11.67 1.81 -10.35
N LYS A 129 11.07 1.72 -11.52
CA LYS A 129 10.20 2.71 -12.08
C LYS A 129 8.89 2.52 -11.36
N PRO A 130 8.17 3.63 -11.17
CA PRO A 130 7.32 3.81 -9.99
C PRO A 130 6.30 2.69 -9.80
N HIS A 131 5.86 2.11 -10.89
CA HIS A 131 4.89 1.04 -10.98
C HIS A 131 5.42 -0.38 -10.71
N ILE A 132 6.70 -0.73 -11.00
CA ILE A 132 7.28 -2.01 -10.55
C ILE A 132 7.50 -1.87 -9.06
N LYS A 133 8.02 -0.72 -8.61
CA LYS A 133 8.14 -0.41 -7.18
C LYS A 133 6.81 -0.54 -6.48
N LEU A 134 5.77 0.05 -7.07
CA LEU A 134 4.42 0.00 -6.54
C LEU A 134 3.88 -1.43 -6.57
N TYR A 135 3.96 -2.15 -7.69
CA TYR A 135 3.54 -3.55 -7.77
C TYR A 135 4.22 -4.37 -6.67
N TYR A 136 5.52 -4.22 -6.51
CA TYR A 136 6.31 -4.90 -5.50
C TYR A 136 5.88 -4.53 -4.07
N LEU A 137 5.70 -3.25 -3.77
CA LEU A 137 5.26 -2.77 -2.44
C LEU A 137 3.80 -3.12 -2.14
N LEU A 138 2.93 -3.09 -3.14
CA LEU A 138 1.52 -3.53 -3.04
C LEU A 138 1.44 -5.03 -2.83
N GLN A 139 2.24 -5.81 -3.55
CA GLN A 139 2.30 -7.25 -3.36
C GLN A 139 2.83 -7.57 -1.96
N THR A 140 3.90 -6.90 -1.53
CA THR A 140 4.41 -7.00 -0.16
C THR A 140 3.35 -6.64 0.87
N SER A 141 2.58 -5.57 0.63
CA SER A 141 1.51 -5.11 1.51
C SER A 141 0.32 -6.08 1.52
N TYR A 142 -0.01 -6.72 0.39
CA TYR A 142 -1.01 -7.76 0.30
C TYR A 142 -0.60 -9.01 1.08
N TRP A 143 0.62 -9.50 0.90
CA TRP A 143 1.12 -10.66 1.65
C TRP A 143 1.23 -10.36 3.15
N LEU A 144 1.58 -9.11 3.51
CA LEU A 144 1.61 -8.67 4.90
C LEU A 144 0.19 -8.60 5.47
N GLN A 145 -0.75 -8.11 4.68
CA GLN A 145 -2.16 -8.07 5.05
C GLN A 145 -2.73 -9.49 5.18
N GLN A 146 -2.41 -10.43 4.29
CA GLN A 146 -2.85 -11.82 4.39
C GLN A 146 -2.26 -12.50 5.64
N MET A 147 -1.00 -12.22 5.97
CA MET A 147 -0.41 -12.66 7.23
C MET A 147 -1.16 -12.09 8.45
N LEU A 148 -1.50 -10.80 8.42
CA LEU A 148 -2.28 -10.17 9.48
C LEU A 148 -3.69 -10.79 9.57
N VAL A 149 -4.33 -11.13 8.45
CA VAL A 149 -5.62 -11.85 8.43
C VAL A 149 -5.53 -13.20 9.13
N LEU A 150 -4.47 -13.96 8.86
CA LEU A 150 -4.27 -15.27 9.46
C LEU A 150 -3.97 -15.14 10.96
N ILE A 151 -3.03 -14.27 11.37
CA ILE A 151 -2.62 -14.12 12.77
C ILE A 151 -3.72 -13.50 13.63
N LEU A 152 -4.47 -12.54 13.10
CA LEU A 152 -5.60 -11.92 13.79
C LEU A 152 -6.86 -12.80 13.78
N GLY A 153 -6.79 -14.01 13.21
CA GLY A 153 -7.90 -14.96 13.16
C GLY A 153 -9.12 -14.43 12.41
N LEU A 154 -8.92 -13.48 11.48
CA LEU A 154 -10.00 -12.87 10.70
C LEU A 154 -10.62 -13.88 9.72
N GLU A 155 -9.87 -14.92 9.37
CA GLU A 155 -10.37 -16.13 8.72
C GLU A 155 -10.44 -17.29 9.71
N LYS A 156 -11.49 -18.11 9.62
CA LYS A 156 -11.60 -19.34 10.41
C LYS A 156 -10.36 -20.21 10.14
N PRO A 157 -9.60 -20.62 11.19
CA PRO A 157 -8.41 -21.43 11.00
C PRO A 157 -8.69 -22.71 10.23
N ARG A 158 -7.86 -22.94 9.22
CA ARG A 158 -7.89 -24.15 8.38
C ARG A 158 -7.15 -25.28 9.09
N LYS A 159 -7.22 -26.50 8.55
CA LYS A 159 -6.51 -27.65 9.13
C LYS A 159 -4.98 -27.54 9.01
N ASP A 160 -4.53 -26.78 8.02
CA ASP A 160 -3.14 -26.48 7.65
C ASP A 160 -2.70 -25.08 8.12
N PHE A 161 -3.33 -24.54 9.18
CA PHE A 161 -3.14 -23.16 9.62
C PHE A 161 -1.70 -22.83 10.02
N ASN A 162 -1.02 -23.75 10.71
CA ASN A 162 0.35 -23.54 11.17
C ASN A 162 1.35 -23.52 10.00
N GLU A 163 1.19 -24.44 9.05
CA GLU A 163 1.98 -24.49 7.82
C GLU A 163 1.74 -23.24 6.97
N LEU A 164 0.49 -22.77 6.90
CA LEU A 164 0.12 -21.56 6.18
C LEU A 164 0.74 -20.30 6.80
N ILE A 165 0.77 -20.18 8.14
CA ILE A 165 1.47 -19.08 8.82
C ILE A 165 2.98 -19.16 8.54
N MET A 166 3.60 -20.33 8.72
CA MET A 166 5.03 -20.51 8.46
C MET A 166 5.40 -20.13 7.01
N HIS A 167 4.55 -20.51 6.06
CA HIS A 167 4.70 -20.10 4.67
C HIS A 167 4.69 -18.57 4.51
N HIS A 168 3.75 -17.86 5.14
CA HIS A 168 3.68 -16.40 5.05
C HIS A 168 4.89 -15.71 5.71
N ILE A 169 5.46 -16.29 6.78
CA ILE A 169 6.67 -15.76 7.42
C ILE A 169 7.83 -15.80 6.42
N VAL A 170 8.04 -16.96 5.79
CA VAL A 170 9.12 -17.16 4.82
C VAL A 170 8.91 -16.28 3.58
N THR A 171 7.69 -16.20 3.05
CA THR A 171 7.36 -15.36 1.88
C THR A 171 7.63 -13.88 2.19
N LEU A 172 7.18 -13.37 3.33
CA LEU A 172 7.43 -11.96 3.71
C LEU A 172 8.92 -11.68 3.93
N TRP A 173 9.65 -12.62 4.52
CA TRP A 173 11.10 -12.49 4.67
C TRP A 173 11.81 -12.41 3.32
N LEU A 174 11.52 -13.33 2.39
CA LEU A 174 12.12 -13.34 1.05
C LEU A 174 11.80 -12.07 0.24
N VAL A 175 10.58 -11.57 0.35
CA VAL A 175 10.12 -10.34 -0.32
C VAL A 175 10.80 -9.10 0.25
N LEU A 176 10.78 -8.92 1.58
CA LEU A 176 11.43 -7.78 2.21
C LEU A 176 12.95 -7.81 2.01
N TRP A 177 13.55 -8.99 2.10
CA TRP A 177 14.99 -9.14 1.93
C TRP A 177 15.42 -8.84 0.50
N SER A 178 14.75 -9.42 -0.51
CA SER A 178 15.08 -9.14 -1.92
C SER A 178 14.81 -7.69 -2.33
N TYR A 179 13.95 -6.96 -1.62
CA TYR A 179 13.84 -5.51 -1.75
C TYR A 179 15.06 -4.77 -1.17
N LEU A 180 15.54 -5.15 0.02
CA LEU A 180 16.66 -4.48 0.71
C LEU A 180 18.00 -4.62 -0.01
N ILE A 181 18.27 -5.80 -0.60
CA ILE A 181 19.53 -6.09 -1.32
C ILE A 181 19.45 -5.80 -2.83
N ASN A 182 18.42 -5.07 -3.29
CA ASN A 182 18.18 -4.69 -4.69
C ASN A 182 17.99 -5.86 -5.68
N LEU A 183 17.51 -7.02 -5.22
CA LEU A 183 17.08 -8.14 -6.09
C LEU A 183 15.59 -8.07 -6.45
N SER A 184 15.01 -6.88 -6.48
CA SER A 184 13.56 -6.66 -6.63
C SER A 184 13.01 -7.12 -7.98
N MET A 185 13.83 -7.18 -9.04
CA MET A 185 13.43 -7.72 -10.34
C MET A 185 13.28 -9.25 -10.32
N ILE A 186 14.17 -9.94 -9.60
CA ILE A 186 14.05 -11.39 -9.38
C ILE A 186 12.84 -11.68 -8.49
N GLY A 187 12.65 -10.90 -7.42
CA GLY A 187 11.46 -11.00 -6.57
C GLY A 187 10.16 -10.72 -7.34
N ASN A 188 10.16 -9.77 -8.28
CA ASN A 188 9.03 -9.48 -9.16
C ASN A 188 8.70 -10.66 -10.09
N ALA A 189 9.72 -11.29 -10.69
CA ALA A 189 9.52 -12.50 -11.48
C ALA A 189 8.89 -13.63 -10.66
N ILE A 190 9.36 -13.84 -9.42
CA ILE A 190 8.80 -14.83 -8.50
C ILE A 190 7.34 -14.52 -8.13
N PHE A 191 6.98 -13.25 -7.89
CA PHE A 191 5.57 -12.90 -7.65
C PHE A 191 4.67 -13.28 -8.82
N VAL A 192 5.06 -12.92 -10.05
CA VAL A 192 4.27 -13.24 -11.24
C VAL A 192 4.11 -14.74 -11.44
N THR A 193 5.18 -15.53 -11.27
CA THR A 193 5.10 -16.98 -11.44
C THR A 193 4.25 -17.66 -10.37
N MET A 194 4.18 -17.10 -9.16
CA MET A 194 3.38 -17.65 -8.05
C MET A 194 1.90 -17.29 -8.15
N ASP A 195 1.58 -16.04 -8.50
CA ASP A 195 0.21 -15.51 -8.40
C ASP A 195 -0.68 -15.91 -9.59
N VAL A 196 -0.11 -16.02 -10.80
CA VAL A 196 -0.89 -16.26 -12.03
C VAL A 196 -1.63 -17.60 -11.99
N SER A 197 -1.02 -18.65 -11.43
CA SER A 197 -1.71 -19.94 -11.27
C SER A 197 -2.86 -19.85 -10.26
N ASP A 198 -2.70 -19.03 -9.22
CA ASP A 198 -3.64 -18.98 -8.09
C ASP A 198 -4.96 -18.27 -8.47
N ILE A 199 -4.95 -17.44 -9.53
CA ILE A 199 -6.16 -16.89 -10.16
C ILE A 199 -7.12 -18.02 -10.57
N PHE A 200 -6.60 -19.04 -11.26
CA PHE A 200 -7.40 -20.15 -11.76
C PHE A 200 -7.86 -21.08 -10.62
N LEU A 201 -7.01 -21.28 -9.61
CA LEU A 201 -7.37 -22.05 -8.42
C LEU A 201 -8.48 -21.36 -7.61
N ALA A 202 -8.38 -20.05 -7.40
CA ALA A 202 -9.39 -19.26 -6.70
C ALA A 202 -10.71 -19.25 -7.47
N LEU A 203 -10.67 -19.06 -8.79
CA LEU A 203 -11.86 -19.08 -9.65
C LEU A 203 -12.56 -20.45 -9.62
N ALA A 204 -11.80 -21.55 -9.70
CA ALA A 204 -12.35 -22.90 -9.61
C ALA A 204 -13.06 -23.12 -8.26
N LYS A 205 -12.47 -22.67 -7.15
CA LYS A 205 -13.08 -22.75 -5.80
C LYS A 205 -14.35 -21.92 -5.69
N CYS A 206 -14.32 -20.67 -6.13
CA CYS A 206 -15.49 -19.79 -6.14
C CYS A 206 -16.66 -20.42 -6.91
N PHE A 207 -16.39 -20.97 -8.10
CA PHE A 207 -17.43 -21.62 -8.90
C PHE A 207 -17.96 -22.89 -8.20
N ASN A 208 -17.09 -23.67 -7.59
CA ASN A 208 -17.49 -24.86 -6.84
C ASN A 208 -18.33 -24.54 -5.60
N TYR A 209 -18.17 -23.35 -4.98
CA TYR A 209 -19.06 -22.90 -3.90
C TYR A 209 -20.46 -22.50 -4.40
N VAL A 210 -20.56 -21.95 -5.61
CA VAL A 210 -21.85 -21.54 -6.20
C VAL A 210 -22.60 -22.73 -6.80
N ARG A 211 -21.89 -23.64 -7.47
CA ARG A 211 -22.45 -24.85 -8.09
C ARG A 211 -21.51 -26.04 -7.92
N PRO A 212 -21.59 -26.74 -6.76
CA PRO A 212 -20.75 -27.90 -6.48
C PRO A 212 -20.86 -28.98 -7.57
N GLY A 213 -19.73 -29.47 -8.06
CA GLY A 213 -19.67 -30.60 -9.00
C GLY A 213 -20.02 -30.32 -10.46
N HIS A 214 -20.29 -29.05 -10.82
CA HIS A 214 -20.60 -28.67 -12.20
C HIS A 214 -19.33 -28.68 -13.09
N TRP A 215 -19.46 -29.15 -14.34
CA TRP A 215 -18.34 -29.41 -15.26
C TRP A 215 -17.43 -28.21 -15.52
N VAL A 216 -17.99 -26.99 -15.53
CA VAL A 216 -17.23 -25.73 -15.69
C VAL A 216 -16.19 -25.55 -14.59
N GLY A 217 -16.52 -25.87 -13.33
CA GLY A 217 -15.56 -25.77 -12.22
C GLY A 217 -14.41 -26.77 -12.37
N ASN A 218 -14.73 -28.00 -12.78
CA ASN A 218 -13.73 -29.04 -13.03
C ASN A 218 -12.82 -28.70 -14.22
N PHE A 219 -13.36 -28.09 -15.27
CA PHE A 219 -12.58 -27.60 -16.41
C PHE A 219 -11.58 -26.51 -15.98
N ILE A 220 -12.03 -25.51 -15.21
CA ILE A 220 -11.15 -24.44 -14.70
C ILE A 220 -10.06 -25.03 -13.80
N PHE A 221 -10.41 -26.02 -12.96
CA PHE A 221 -9.42 -26.71 -12.13
C PHE A 221 -8.39 -27.50 -12.96
N GLY A 222 -8.82 -28.18 -14.03
CA GLY A 222 -7.89 -28.85 -14.95
C GLY A 222 -6.94 -27.86 -15.64
N PHE A 223 -7.45 -26.70 -16.05
CA PHE A 223 -6.63 -25.64 -16.63
C PHE A 223 -5.62 -25.05 -15.62
N PHE A 224 -6.02 -24.87 -14.36
CA PHE A 224 -5.13 -24.48 -13.27
C PHE A 224 -3.89 -25.38 -13.18
N ILE A 225 -4.05 -26.71 -13.25
CA ILE A 225 -2.92 -27.65 -13.13
C ILE A 225 -1.86 -27.41 -14.21
N LEU A 226 -2.28 -27.18 -15.46
CA LEU A 226 -1.36 -26.90 -16.57
C LEU A 226 -0.56 -25.62 -16.34
N VAL A 227 -1.24 -24.54 -15.97
CA VAL A 227 -0.61 -23.23 -15.71
C VAL A 227 0.32 -23.31 -14.50
N TRP A 228 -0.11 -23.96 -13.42
CA TRP A 228 0.65 -24.15 -12.19
C TRP A 228 1.93 -24.96 -12.40
N SER A 229 1.88 -26.03 -13.20
CA SER A 229 3.08 -26.82 -13.51
C SER A 229 4.13 -26.00 -14.27
N TYR A 230 3.72 -25.24 -15.28
CA TYR A 230 4.65 -24.41 -16.05
C TYR A 230 5.22 -23.25 -15.22
N MET A 231 4.37 -22.45 -14.58
CA MET A 231 4.80 -21.25 -13.86
C MET A 231 5.54 -21.60 -12.57
N ARG A 232 5.00 -22.52 -11.76
CA ARG A 232 5.52 -22.78 -10.42
C ARG A 232 6.71 -23.73 -10.39
N HIS A 233 6.85 -24.61 -11.37
CA HIS A 233 7.96 -25.59 -11.40
C HIS A 233 8.99 -25.24 -12.46
N TRP A 234 8.61 -25.26 -13.74
CA TRP A 234 9.59 -25.06 -14.81
C TRP A 234 10.22 -23.66 -14.78
N LEU A 235 9.41 -22.61 -14.68
CA LEU A 235 9.90 -21.23 -14.73
C LEU A 235 10.66 -20.83 -13.44
N ASN A 236 10.18 -21.24 -12.26
CA ASN A 236 10.93 -21.00 -11.01
C ASN A 236 12.28 -21.73 -10.97
N LEU A 237 12.39 -22.97 -11.49
CA LEU A 237 13.67 -23.67 -11.61
C LEU A 237 14.64 -22.93 -12.53
N ARG A 238 14.15 -22.32 -13.62
CA ARG A 238 14.96 -21.47 -14.51
C ARG A 238 15.42 -20.18 -13.81
N ILE A 239 14.57 -19.56 -12.99
CA ILE A 239 14.96 -18.38 -12.19
C ILE A 239 16.07 -18.75 -11.20
N LEU A 240 15.93 -19.88 -10.48
CA LEU A 240 16.96 -20.36 -9.55
C LEU A 240 18.28 -20.66 -10.25
N TRP A 241 18.23 -21.29 -11.42
CA TRP A 241 19.42 -21.52 -12.25
C TRP A 241 20.14 -20.21 -12.60
N SER A 242 19.38 -19.20 -13.04
CA SER A 242 19.95 -17.89 -13.41
C SER A 242 20.58 -17.17 -12.22
N VAL A 243 19.94 -17.21 -11.04
CA VAL A 243 20.51 -16.62 -9.81
C VAL A 243 21.82 -17.31 -9.40
N TRP A 244 21.93 -18.62 -9.62
CA TRP A 244 23.11 -19.39 -9.20
C TRP A 244 24.27 -19.33 -10.20
N TYR A 245 24.00 -19.42 -11.49
CA TYR A 245 25.03 -19.54 -12.54
C TYR A 245 25.26 -18.27 -13.35
N GLU A 246 24.34 -17.30 -13.30
CA GLU A 246 24.36 -16.10 -14.17
C GLU A 246 24.31 -14.80 -13.35
N PHE A 247 24.68 -14.85 -12.07
CA PHE A 247 24.64 -13.69 -11.16
C PHE A 247 25.51 -12.52 -11.62
N ASP A 248 26.60 -12.80 -12.33
CA ASP A 248 27.52 -11.79 -12.87
C ASP A 248 26.92 -10.96 -14.02
N LEU A 249 25.73 -11.32 -14.52
CA LEU A 249 24.97 -10.47 -15.45
C LEU A 249 24.40 -9.20 -14.76
N ILE A 250 24.40 -9.14 -13.43
CA ILE A 250 23.92 -7.97 -12.66
C ILE A 250 25.04 -6.92 -12.54
N PRO A 251 24.78 -5.64 -12.87
CA PRO A 251 25.77 -4.56 -12.74
C PRO A 251 26.39 -4.45 -11.35
N SER A 252 27.67 -4.12 -11.30
CA SER A 252 28.47 -4.20 -10.07
C SER A 252 27.97 -3.29 -8.94
N GLU A 253 27.37 -2.16 -9.34
CA GLU A 253 26.87 -1.08 -8.50
C GLU A 253 25.53 -1.43 -7.82
N ALA A 254 24.80 -2.41 -8.39
CA ALA A 254 23.54 -2.92 -7.86
C ALA A 254 23.75 -4.06 -6.84
N ARG A 255 24.96 -4.61 -6.73
CA ARG A 255 25.34 -5.67 -5.79
C ARG A 255 25.56 -5.12 -4.36
N ARG A 256 24.54 -4.51 -3.73
CA ARG A 256 24.62 -4.00 -2.35
C ARG A 256 24.19 -5.05 -1.32
N TRP A 257 25.12 -5.94 -0.94
CA TRP A 257 24.97 -6.80 0.24
C TRP A 257 25.77 -6.30 1.47
N TRP A 258 26.60 -5.25 1.37
CA TRP A 258 27.55 -4.88 2.43
C TRP A 258 27.43 -3.42 2.89
N THR A 259 27.05 -3.18 4.16
CA THR A 259 27.03 -1.83 4.77
C THR A 259 27.52 -1.85 6.23
N PRO A 260 28.61 -1.16 6.62
CA PRO A 260 29.24 -1.26 7.94
C PRO A 260 28.48 -0.76 9.19
N ASP A 261 27.36 -0.03 9.07
CA ASP A 261 26.96 0.84 10.20
C ASP A 261 25.93 0.28 11.19
N GLY A 262 25.33 -0.90 10.98
CA GLY A 262 24.60 -1.66 12.04
C GLY A 262 23.39 -1.00 12.76
N VAL A 263 23.14 0.30 12.59
CA VAL A 263 22.13 1.09 13.34
C VAL A 263 20.71 0.59 13.08
N TRP A 264 20.45 0.07 11.88
CA TRP A 264 19.14 -0.42 11.43
C TRP A 264 18.67 -1.69 12.17
N MET A 265 19.60 -2.47 12.74
CA MET A 265 19.23 -3.69 13.49
C MET A 265 18.59 -3.34 14.84
N LEU A 266 18.96 -2.21 15.45
CA LEU A 266 18.44 -1.78 16.76
C LEU A 266 16.98 -1.30 16.70
N LEU A 267 16.60 -0.59 15.62
CA LEU A 267 15.22 -0.13 15.42
C LEU A 267 14.26 -1.31 15.17
N ASN A 268 14.70 -2.31 14.42
CA ASN A 268 13.92 -3.53 14.18
C ASN A 268 13.73 -4.33 15.49
N LEU A 269 14.76 -4.42 16.33
CA LEU A 269 14.66 -5.08 17.64
C LEU A 269 13.71 -4.35 18.61
N PHE A 270 13.65 -3.01 18.57
CA PHE A 270 12.72 -2.21 19.38
C PHE A 270 11.25 -2.47 19.01
N TRP A 271 10.90 -2.41 17.72
CA TRP A 271 9.54 -2.69 17.26
C TRP A 271 9.17 -4.17 17.43
N TYR A 272 10.13 -5.07 17.23
CA TYR A 272 9.99 -6.50 17.52
C TYR A 272 9.61 -6.73 18.99
N PHE A 273 10.32 -6.10 19.93
CA PHE A 273 9.99 -6.16 21.36
C PHE A 273 8.57 -5.66 21.67
N LEU A 274 8.14 -4.54 21.09
CA LEU A 274 6.80 -3.98 21.33
C LEU A 274 5.68 -4.91 20.84
N ILE A 275 5.88 -5.55 19.70
CA ILE A 275 4.93 -6.50 19.12
C ILE A 275 4.86 -7.78 19.97
N TRP A 276 6.01 -8.31 20.39
CA TRP A 276 6.03 -9.45 21.32
C TRP A 276 5.41 -9.12 22.67
N ARG A 277 5.59 -7.90 23.18
CA ARG A 277 4.95 -7.44 24.42
C ARG A 277 3.43 -7.41 24.32
N ILE A 278 2.88 -6.92 23.19
CA ILE A 278 1.43 -6.91 22.94
C ILE A 278 0.91 -8.35 22.80
N LEU A 279 1.64 -9.19 22.07
CA LEU A 279 1.31 -10.61 21.89
C LEU A 279 1.33 -11.38 23.22
N ILE A 280 2.36 -11.19 24.06
CA ILE A 280 2.46 -11.85 25.37
C ILE A 280 1.34 -11.40 26.31
N ARG A 281 0.98 -10.11 26.31
CA ARG A 281 -0.17 -9.60 27.07
C ARG A 281 -1.48 -10.24 26.61
N ALA A 282 -1.71 -10.31 25.30
CA ALA A 282 -2.89 -10.94 24.71
C ALA A 282 -2.97 -12.47 24.94
N LEU A 283 -1.83 -13.13 25.13
CA LEU A 283 -1.75 -14.59 25.34
C LEU A 283 -1.79 -15.02 26.82
N LEU A 284 -1.21 -14.26 27.75
CA LEU A 284 -1.12 -14.65 29.16
C LEU A 284 -2.29 -14.15 30.01
N TYR A 285 -2.78 -12.95 29.71
CA TYR A 285 -3.97 -12.42 30.34
C TYR A 285 -5.10 -12.75 29.37
N ASN A 286 -5.86 -13.81 29.67
CA ASN A 286 -7.02 -14.25 28.88
C ASN A 286 -8.21 -13.27 28.99
N HIS A 287 -7.88 -11.99 29.13
CA HIS A 287 -8.74 -10.85 29.18
C HIS A 287 -8.11 -9.82 28.26
N LEU A 288 -8.61 -9.75 27.03
CA LEU A 288 -8.49 -8.55 26.22
C LEU A 288 -9.44 -7.52 26.82
N ALA A 289 -9.13 -7.02 28.02
CA ALA A 289 -9.46 -5.65 28.35
C ALA A 289 -8.37 -4.80 27.70
N ASP A 290 -8.77 -4.02 26.71
CA ASP A 290 -7.90 -3.01 26.14
C ASP A 290 -7.81 -1.87 27.16
N GLU A 291 -6.79 -1.87 28.02
CA GLU A 291 -6.44 -0.74 28.90
C GLU A 291 -6.12 0.56 28.12
N ARG A 292 -6.29 0.58 26.79
CA ARG A 292 -6.16 1.78 25.96
C ARG A 292 -7.46 2.25 25.31
N SER A 293 -8.60 1.61 25.56
CA SER A 293 -9.90 2.20 25.20
C SER A 293 -11.10 1.96 26.14
N ASP A 294 -10.93 1.39 27.32
CA ASP A 294 -12.04 1.16 28.28
C ASP A 294 -12.26 2.26 29.34
N ASP A 295 -12.15 3.54 29.00
CA ASP A 295 -12.73 4.59 29.87
C ASP A 295 -14.24 4.83 29.57
N GLU A 296 -14.79 4.27 28.48
CA GLU A 296 -16.20 4.50 28.10
C GLU A 296 -17.12 3.26 28.29
N GLU A 297 -16.58 2.05 28.43
CA GLU A 297 -17.40 0.85 28.75
C GLU A 297 -17.71 0.74 30.26
N GLU A 298 -16.88 1.32 31.14
CA GLU A 298 -17.12 1.38 32.60
C GLU A 298 -18.21 2.38 33.02
N GLU A 299 -18.50 3.41 32.20
CA GLU A 299 -19.61 4.36 32.46
C GLU A 299 -20.98 3.76 32.12
N GLU A 300 -21.08 2.86 31.12
CA GLU A 300 -22.37 2.24 30.73
C GLU A 300 -22.84 1.13 31.68
N GLU A 301 -21.95 0.49 32.46
CA GLU A 301 -22.33 -0.47 33.51
C GLU A 301 -22.76 0.21 34.82
N ASN A 302 -22.24 1.40 35.11
CA ASN A 302 -22.60 2.17 36.31
C ASN A 302 -23.93 2.93 36.20
N ASP A 303 -24.38 3.25 34.98
CA ASP A 303 -25.65 3.98 34.77
C ASP A 303 -26.88 3.05 34.59
N LYS A 304 -26.66 1.74 34.46
CA LYS A 304 -27.72 0.71 34.47
C LYS A 304 -28.02 0.14 35.86
N ASN A 305 -27.18 0.46 36.84
CA ASN A 305 -27.29 0.01 38.24
C ASN A 305 -27.64 1.15 39.22
N LYS A 306 -28.18 2.27 38.73
CA LYS A 306 -28.82 3.34 39.52
C LYS A 306 -30.28 3.51 39.10
#